data_AF-A0A6L7PB77-F1
#
_entry.id   AF-A0A6L7PB77-F1
#
_cell.length_a   1.000
_cell.length_b   1.000
_cell.length_c   1.000
_cell.angle_alpha   90.00
_cell.angle_beta   90.00
_cell.angle_gamma   90.00
#
_symmetry.space_group_name_H-M   'P 1'
#
loop_
_entity.id
_entity.type
_entity.pdbx_description
1 polymer ?
#
loop_
_entity_poly.entity_id
_entity_poly.type
_entity_poly.pdbx_seq_one_letter_code
_entity_poly.pdbx_strand_id
1 'polypeptide(L)'
;MIGGLGWQELLIVLVIIALIFGASRVADLGGALGRGIREFRTEARGDEEEEASAEEGDEEDEEGEAEEASAAAADGEGSSEGSRSG
;
A
#
# COMPACT_ATOMS: atom_id res chain seq x y z
N MET A 1 -15.54 29.95 -11.39
CA MET A 1 -14.23 29.70 -10.77
C MET A 1 -14.30 28.39 -9.99
N ILE A 2 -14.34 27.26 -10.71
CA ILE A 2 -14.15 25.91 -10.17
C ILE A 2 -13.00 25.37 -11.01
N GLY A 3 -11.80 25.83 -10.68
CA GLY A 3 -10.59 25.54 -11.42
C GLY A 3 -9.81 24.48 -10.67
N GLY A 4 -9.73 23.29 -11.26
CA GLY A 4 -8.67 22.33 -10.99
C GLY A 4 -8.82 21.55 -9.70
N LEU A 5 -9.58 20.44 -9.75
CA LEU A 5 -9.05 19.22 -9.14
C LEU A 5 -7.77 18.91 -9.91
N GLY A 6 -6.63 19.31 -9.38
CA GLY A 6 -5.33 19.03 -9.93
C GLY A 6 -4.92 17.59 -9.62
N TRP A 7 -3.78 17.20 -10.19
CA TRP A 7 -3.18 15.89 -9.92
C TRP A 7 -2.92 15.69 -8.41
N GLN A 8 -2.62 16.77 -7.69
CA GLN A 8 -2.32 16.74 -6.27
C GLN A 8 -3.55 16.40 -5.42
N GLU A 9 -4.70 17.01 -5.71
CA GLU A 9 -5.95 16.72 -5.02
C GLU A 9 -6.43 15.29 -5.32
N LEU A 10 -6.26 14.82 -6.56
CA LEU A 10 -6.59 13.43 -6.92
C LEU A 10 -5.73 12.42 -6.14
N LEU A 11 -4.42 12.69 -5.98
CA LEU A 11 -3.55 11.85 -5.16
C LEU A 11 -3.97 11.83 -3.69
N ILE A 12 -4.35 12.98 -3.12
CA ILE A 12 -4.83 13.04 -1.73
C ILE A 12 -6.10 12.20 -1.55
N VAL A 13 -7.05 12.32 -2.47
CA VAL A 13 -8.29 11.52 -2.44
C VAL A 13 -7.98 10.02 -2.59
N LEU A 14 -7.06 9.65 -3.48
CA LEU A 14 -6.64 8.26 -3.66
C LEU A 14 -6.05 7.67 -2.38
N VAL A 15 -5.20 8.43 -1.68
CA VAL A 15 -4.63 8.01 -0.39
C VAL A 15 -5.74 7.78 0.65
N ILE A 16 -6.71 8.67 0.75
CA ILE A 16 -7.83 8.50 1.69
C ILE A 16 -8.63 7.23 1.38
N ILE A 17 -8.93 6.98 0.10
CA ILE A 17 -9.61 5.76 -0.33
C ILE A 17 -8.77 4.51 0.01
N ALA A 18 -7.46 4.55 -0.25
CA ALA A 18 -6.55 3.46 0.08
C ALA A 18 -6.45 3.22 1.60
N LEU A 19 -6.61 4.24 2.45
CA LEU A 19 -6.67 4.05 3.90
C LEU A 19 -7.98 3.40 4.36
N ILE A 20 -9.11 3.71 3.72
CA ILE A 20 -10.41 3.13 4.07
C ILE A 20 -10.52 1.68 3.59
N PHE A 21 -10.11 1.42 2.36
CA PHE A 21 -10.25 0.11 1.73
C PHE A 21 -9.02 -0.78 1.88
N GLY A 22 -7.88 -0.21 2.27
CA GLY A 22 -6.57 -0.88 2.27
C GLY A 22 -5.90 -0.84 0.90
N ALA A 23 -4.55 -0.88 0.91
CA ALA A 23 -3.76 -0.94 -0.33
C ALA A 23 -4.02 -2.23 -1.12
N SER A 24 -4.21 -3.36 -0.44
CA SER A 24 -4.45 -4.67 -1.07
C SER A 24 -5.71 -4.67 -1.93
N ARG A 25 -6.86 -4.20 -1.40
CA ARG A 25 -8.12 -4.15 -2.15
C ARG A 25 -8.04 -3.25 -3.39
N VAL A 26 -7.33 -2.12 -3.29
CA VAL A 26 -7.13 -1.20 -4.42
C VAL A 26 -6.20 -1.83 -5.47
N ALA A 27 -5.15 -2.53 -5.04
CA ALA A 27 -4.23 -3.24 -5.92
C ALA A 27 -4.89 -4.41 -6.64
N ASP A 28 -5.70 -5.22 -5.94
CA ASP A 28 -6.47 -6.34 -6.51
C ASP A 28 -7.39 -5.85 -7.64
N LEU A 29 -8.16 -4.80 -7.34
CA LEU A 29 -9.09 -4.20 -8.30
C LEU A 29 -8.34 -3.54 -9.47
N GLY A 30 -7.24 -2.85 -9.19
CA GLY A 30 -6.38 -2.24 -10.20
C GLY A 30 -5.74 -3.28 -11.13
N GLY A 31 -5.30 -4.41 -10.59
CA GLY A 31 -4.73 -5.53 -11.37
C GLY A 31 -5.76 -6.20 -12.27
N ALA A 32 -7.00 -6.40 -11.79
CA ALA A 32 -8.09 -6.92 -12.60
C ALA A 32 -8.49 -5.94 -13.73
N LEU A 33 -8.66 -4.66 -13.41
CA LEU A 33 -8.98 -3.61 -14.39
C LEU A 33 -7.85 -3.43 -15.41
N GLY A 34 -6.59 -3.44 -14.96
CA GLY A 34 -5.41 -3.30 -15.81
C GLY A 34 -5.28 -4.41 -16.83
N ARG A 35 -5.52 -5.67 -16.43
CA ARG A 35 -5.58 -6.81 -17.35
C ARG A 35 -6.67 -6.63 -18.42
N GLY A 36 -7.88 -6.25 -18.02
CA GLY A 36 -8.98 -6.01 -18.97
C GLY A 36 -8.72 -4.86 -19.94
N ILE A 37 -8.10 -3.75 -19.47
CA ILE A 37 -7.72 -2.63 -20.33
C ILE A 37 -6.58 -3.03 -21.29
N ARG A 38 -5.62 -3.85 -20.84
CA ARG A 38 -4.53 -4.36 -21.68
C ARG A 38 -5.10 -5.22 -22.80
N GLU A 39 -5.96 -6.19 -22.48
CA GLU A 39 -6.65 -7.04 -23.46
C GLU A 39 -7.45 -6.21 -24.47
N PHE A 40 -8.27 -5.26 -23.98
CA PHE A 40 -9.04 -4.36 -24.83
C PHE A 40 -8.15 -3.54 -25.77
N ARG A 41 -6.98 -3.09 -25.29
CA ARG A 41 -6.03 -2.32 -26.10
C ARG A 41 -5.33 -3.19 -27.13
N THR A 42 -4.99 -4.43 -26.79
CA THR A 42 -4.40 -5.42 -27.69
C THR A 42 -5.37 -5.71 -28.84
N GLU A 43 -6.62 -6.08 -28.54
CA GLU A 43 -7.64 -6.33 -29.56
C GLU A 43 -7.96 -5.07 -30.39
N ALA A 44 -8.08 -3.90 -29.74
CA ALA A 44 -8.41 -2.66 -30.43
C ALA A 44 -7.30 -2.14 -31.36
N ARG A 45 -6.04 -2.53 -31.13
CA ARG A 45 -4.88 -2.11 -31.95
C ARG A 45 -4.39 -3.19 -32.91
N GLY A 46 -4.84 -4.43 -32.76
CA GLY A 46 -4.47 -5.55 -33.63
C GLY A 46 -2.98 -5.91 -33.56
N ASP A 47 -2.28 -5.50 -32.50
CA ASP A 47 -0.87 -5.84 -32.28
C ASP A 47 -0.79 -7.19 -31.55
N GLU A 48 -0.16 -8.18 -32.19
CA GLU A 48 -0.03 -9.57 -31.74
C GLU A 48 1.09 -9.81 -30.71
N GLU A 49 1.65 -8.76 -30.12
CA GLU A 49 2.73 -8.89 -29.15
C GLU A 49 2.25 -8.39 -27.80
N GLU A 50 1.97 -9.32 -26.88
CA GLU A 50 2.62 -9.44 -25.57
C GLU A 50 1.75 -10.27 -24.59
N GLU A 51 1.84 -11.60 -24.71
CA GLU A 51 1.45 -12.51 -23.62
C GLU A 51 2.47 -12.39 -22.49
N ALA A 52 2.26 -11.46 -21.56
CA ALA A 52 3.06 -11.41 -20.35
C ALA A 52 2.21 -11.14 -19.10
N SER A 53 2.00 -12.26 -18.40
CA SER A 53 1.78 -12.45 -16.97
C SER A 53 0.41 -12.06 -16.39
N ALA A 54 -0.36 -13.10 -16.09
CA ALA A 54 -1.56 -13.04 -15.28
C ALA A 54 -1.71 -14.32 -14.43
N GLU A 55 -0.61 -14.88 -13.92
CA GLU A 55 -0.66 -15.86 -12.83
C GLU A 55 -0.12 -15.13 -11.59
N GLU A 56 -1.01 -14.81 -10.66
CA GLU A 56 -0.78 -14.55 -9.23
C GLU A 56 -2.03 -13.84 -8.72
N GLY A 57 -2.93 -14.66 -8.22
CA GLY A 57 -4.17 -14.28 -7.58
C GLY A 57 -4.60 -15.42 -6.69
N ASP A 58 -3.74 -15.78 -5.74
CA ASP A 58 -4.11 -16.48 -4.51
C ASP A 58 -2.91 -16.50 -3.55
N GLU A 59 -2.80 -15.52 -2.66
CA GLU A 59 -2.05 -15.65 -1.39
C GLU A 59 -2.81 -14.86 -0.32
N GLU A 60 -3.78 -15.56 0.25
CA GLU A 60 -4.02 -15.75 1.70
C GLU A 60 -3.99 -14.51 2.63
N ASP A 61 -5.09 -14.40 3.38
CA ASP A 61 -5.18 -13.72 4.66
C ASP A 61 -3.95 -13.98 5.53
N GLU A 62 -3.13 -12.96 5.82
CA GLU A 62 -2.32 -12.93 7.04
C GLU A 62 -2.46 -11.59 7.76
N GLU A 63 -3.04 -11.72 8.94
CA GLU A 63 -3.11 -10.80 10.05
C GLU A 63 -1.68 -10.28 10.37
N GLY A 64 -1.50 -8.96 10.40
CA GLY A 64 -0.20 -8.34 10.62
C GLY A 64 -0.32 -7.12 11.51
N GLU A 65 -0.28 -7.40 12.81
CA GLU A 65 -0.07 -6.50 13.93
C GLU A 65 0.75 -5.24 13.59
N ALA A 66 0.08 -4.09 13.58
CA ALA A 66 0.73 -2.79 13.73
C ALA A 66 0.22 -2.12 15.01
N GLU A 67 0.25 -2.85 16.13
CA GLU A 67 -0.08 -2.32 17.45
C GLU A 67 1.07 -2.46 18.47
N GLU A 68 2.35 -2.36 18.09
CA GLU A 68 3.42 -2.23 19.09
C GLU A 68 4.57 -1.34 18.60
N ALA A 69 4.37 -0.01 18.59
CA ALA A 69 5.49 0.93 18.48
C ALA A 69 5.33 2.22 19.30
N SER A 70 4.28 2.35 20.14
CA SER A 70 4.04 3.60 20.88
C SER A 70 4.13 3.50 22.42
N ALA A 71 4.42 2.33 23.01
CA ALA A 71 4.27 2.15 24.47
C ALA A 71 5.55 2.24 25.33
N ALA A 72 6.77 2.31 24.78
CA ALA A 72 8.00 2.30 25.60
C ALA A 72 8.74 3.65 25.62
N ALA A 73 8.01 4.73 25.85
CA ALA A 73 8.56 6.05 26.13
C ALA A 73 7.92 6.63 27.41
N ALA A 74 8.08 5.94 28.53
CA ALA A 74 7.86 6.47 29.89
C ALA A 74 8.53 5.54 30.92
N ASP A 75 8.95 6.11 32.05
CA ASP A 75 9.81 5.55 33.12
C ASP A 75 11.31 5.46 32.72
N GLY A 76 12.19 6.39 33.09
CA GLY A 76 12.21 7.23 34.29
C GLY A 76 12.97 6.51 35.41
N GLU A 77 13.91 7.25 36.03
CA GLU A 77 14.64 6.89 37.26
C GLU A 77 15.82 5.90 37.05
N GLY A 78 17.09 6.29 37.19
CA GLY A 78 17.68 7.15 38.20
C GLY A 78 18.13 6.31 39.38
N SER A 79 19.32 5.71 39.32
CA SER A 79 20.16 5.59 40.52
C SER A 79 21.62 5.34 40.16
N SER A 80 22.43 6.26 40.66
CA SER A 80 23.83 6.12 41.00
C SER A 80 24.14 4.83 41.78
N GLU A 81 25.40 4.40 41.67
CA GLU A 81 26.25 3.59 42.58
C GLU A 81 27.00 2.53 41.76
N GLY A 82 28.31 2.56 41.59
CA GLY A 82 29.34 2.94 42.55
C GLY A 82 29.81 1.71 43.33
N SER A 83 30.59 0.80 42.72
CA SER A 83 31.57 -0.04 43.45
C SER A 83 32.49 -0.85 42.54
N ARG A 84 33.78 -0.46 42.58
CA ARG A 84 34.94 -1.32 42.86
C ARG A 84 34.83 -2.81 42.49
N SER A 85 35.56 -3.23 41.46
CA SER A 85 36.48 -4.38 41.52
C SER A 85 37.18 -4.56 40.18
N GLY A 86 38.52 -4.57 40.16
CA GLY A 86 39.36 -4.83 39.00
C GLY A 86 40.61 -3.99 39.03
#